data_AF-A0AA37IGC9-F1
#
_entry.id   AF-A0AA37IGC9-F1
#
_cell.length_a   1.000
_cell.length_b   1.000
_cell.length_c   1.000
_cell.angle_alpha   90.00
_cell.angle_beta   90.00
_cell.angle_gamma   90.00
#
_symmetry.space_group_name_H-M   'P 1'
#
loop_
_entity.id
_entity.type
_entity.pdbx_description
1 polymer ?
#
loop_
_entity_poly.entity_id
_entity_poly.type
_entity_poly.pdbx_seq_one_letter_code
_entity_poly.pdbx_strand_id
1 'polypeptide(L)'
;MTPVISAMSDSTVYPASLFNSDYRDLTIQGTGFANFGEGLVPDTDEKGKPKTDTNGKPVYVIRQHPEINQILINDVPLQQCETATTRYCSKSYAVKGTDTTITVTGIPRTLGGPVKIAVKVEDAVSQPHDLLLSRYPRYAPRVTAAVVVFIVLAAAYFLGRKEIAVPQGTPTTKIPLWKTLFIDMDSATYSLSRLQLVVWTFVALFGWVYLSVARSFIQGMVTFSDIPSGLPGVLVISVGTSVAATGVQSVKGTKSSGQFSPTISDFFSVGGIIAPERAQFLLWTIVGALGFLVFTVALDPATIQNLPTLPDGFLQLAGISAFGYVGGKLVRKSGPVLKGVKGEVKEGDPATRVTWTITGTGLAKNATFAYKMVGGAAVAPDRPLVAADVSAKDTDQDGDPTLFKVLTVTTTNTPDEATPPPAGAATTNTAGQHNRLFVIVNPDGQRAEWPY
;
A
#
# COMPACT_ATOMS: atom_id res chain seq x y z
N MET A 1 45.34 -12.81 33.41
CA MET A 1 43.87 -12.96 33.48
C MET A 1 43.44 -13.59 32.17
N THR A 2 42.77 -14.74 32.18
CA THR A 2 42.18 -15.27 30.95
C THR A 2 41.04 -14.31 30.56
N PRO A 3 41.03 -13.68 29.37
CA PRO A 3 39.87 -12.96 28.85
C PRO A 3 38.67 -13.89 28.90
N VAL A 4 37.80 -13.66 29.89
CA VAL A 4 36.51 -14.32 29.96
C VAL A 4 35.61 -13.47 29.07
N ILE A 5 35.27 -14.00 27.90
CA ILE A 5 34.01 -13.60 27.28
C ILE A 5 32.94 -14.21 28.19
N SER A 6 32.57 -13.46 29.23
CA SER A 6 31.34 -13.73 29.96
C SER A 6 30.22 -13.36 29.00
N ALA A 7 29.82 -14.33 28.18
CA ALA A 7 28.41 -14.44 27.87
C ALA A 7 27.74 -14.62 29.24
N MET A 8 27.12 -13.55 29.74
CA MET A 8 26.19 -13.64 30.86
C MET A 8 25.34 -14.88 30.63
N SER A 9 25.35 -15.83 31.56
CA SER A 9 24.63 -17.11 31.46
C SER A 9 23.10 -16.96 31.53
N ASP A 10 22.59 -15.78 31.19
CA ASP A 10 21.18 -15.45 30.99
C ASP A 10 20.98 -14.23 30.07
N SER A 11 22.04 -13.75 29.39
CA SER A 11 21.88 -12.70 28.39
C SER A 11 21.67 -13.34 27.04
N THR A 12 20.48 -13.11 26.48
CA THR A 12 20.35 -12.83 25.06
C THR A 12 21.62 -12.17 24.55
N VAL A 13 22.41 -12.89 23.74
CA VAL A 13 23.25 -12.24 22.75
C VAL A 13 22.26 -11.40 21.94
N TYR A 14 22.15 -10.11 22.26
CA TYR A 14 21.39 -9.22 21.40
C TYR A 14 22.01 -9.41 20.01
N PRO A 15 21.25 -9.95 19.03
CA PRO A 15 21.81 -10.18 17.71
C PRO A 15 22.34 -8.84 17.22
N ALA A 16 23.67 -8.75 17.12
CA ALA A 16 24.47 -7.57 16.75
C ALA A 16 23.64 -6.45 16.12
N SER A 17 23.02 -5.62 16.96
CA SER A 17 22.30 -4.45 16.49
C SER A 17 23.34 -3.35 16.37
N LEU A 18 23.85 -3.18 15.15
CA LEU A 18 24.30 -1.92 14.52
C LEU A 18 25.27 -2.22 13.35
N PHE A 19 24.77 -2.93 12.34
CA PHE A 19 25.38 -2.85 11.00
C PHE A 19 24.96 -1.52 10.36
N ASN A 20 25.89 -0.56 10.33
CA ASN A 20 25.75 0.67 9.54
C ASN A 20 25.84 0.29 8.05
N SER A 21 25.06 0.94 7.18
CA SER A 21 24.81 0.51 5.79
C SER A 21 26.05 0.39 4.92
N ASP A 22 27.13 1.08 5.29
CA ASP A 22 28.42 1.07 4.57
C ASP A 22 29.56 0.40 5.33
N TYR A 23 29.38 0.12 6.63
CA TYR A 23 30.43 -0.39 7.49
C TYR A 23 29.95 -1.65 8.24
N ARG A 24 30.56 -2.78 7.89
CA ARG A 24 30.40 -4.09 8.55
C ARG A 24 31.10 -4.04 9.90
N ASP A 25 30.54 -3.25 10.79
CA ASP A 25 31.06 -3.06 12.13
C ASP A 25 30.50 -4.17 13.01
N LEU A 26 31.39 -4.92 13.63
CA LEU A 26 31.06 -5.95 14.61
C LEU A 26 31.47 -5.45 15.98
N THR A 27 30.49 -5.17 16.83
CA THR A 27 30.73 -4.82 18.23
C THR A 27 30.68 -6.09 19.08
N ILE A 28 31.76 -6.36 19.82
CA ILE A 28 31.92 -7.48 20.73
C ILE A 28 32.08 -6.90 22.13
N GLN A 29 31.27 -7.36 23.07
CA GLN A 29 31.37 -7.02 24.48
C GLN A 29 32.03 -8.16 25.26
N GLY A 30 32.82 -7.82 26.27
CA GLY A 30 33.60 -8.78 27.03
C GLY A 30 34.40 -8.11 28.14
N THR A 31 35.39 -8.81 28.67
CA THR A 31 36.35 -8.24 29.64
C THR A 31 37.76 -8.67 29.27
N GLY A 32 38.75 -7.84 29.62
CA GLY A 32 40.16 -8.15 29.36
C GLY A 32 40.61 -7.87 27.93
N PHE A 33 39.92 -6.99 27.20
CA PHE A 33 40.42 -6.50 25.91
C PHE A 33 41.56 -5.49 26.11
N ALA A 34 42.53 -5.47 25.19
CA ALA A 34 43.53 -4.41 25.13
C ALA A 34 42.86 -3.08 24.75
N ASN A 35 43.19 -1.98 25.45
CA ASN A 35 42.48 -0.70 25.38
C ASN A 35 43.35 0.39 24.75
N PHE A 36 42.71 1.32 24.01
CA PHE A 36 43.34 2.56 23.54
C PHE A 36 43.78 3.44 24.74
N GLY A 37 45.07 3.52 24.94
CA GLY A 37 45.69 4.52 25.80
C GLY A 37 47.18 4.30 25.85
N GLU A 38 47.95 5.13 25.15
CA GLU A 38 49.39 5.18 25.37
C GLU A 38 49.65 5.79 26.75
N GLY A 39 50.35 5.05 27.61
CA GLY A 39 50.80 5.56 28.90
C GLY A 39 50.59 4.60 30.07
N LEU A 40 51.34 4.85 31.13
CA LEU A 40 51.18 4.21 32.43
C LEU A 40 49.90 4.75 33.08
N VAL A 41 48.88 3.91 33.23
CA VAL A 41 47.65 4.27 33.95
C VAL A 41 47.70 3.65 35.34
N PRO A 42 47.40 4.40 36.43
CA PRO A 42 47.38 3.83 37.76
C PRO A 42 46.35 2.70 37.84
N ASP A 43 46.77 1.52 38.30
CA ASP A 43 45.91 0.38 38.63
C ASP A 43 44.97 0.85 39.74
N THR A 44 43.65 0.77 39.54
CA THR A 44 42.67 1.20 40.54
C THR A 44 41.97 -0.01 41.16
N ASP A 45 41.64 0.07 42.45
CA ASP A 45 40.80 -0.92 43.14
C ASP A 45 39.32 -0.82 42.71
N GLU A 46 38.46 -1.71 43.24
CA GLU A 46 37.02 -1.71 42.97
C GLU A 46 36.30 -0.40 43.36
N LYS A 47 36.94 0.46 44.15
CA LYS A 47 36.44 1.77 44.59
C LYS A 47 37.04 2.92 43.77
N GLY A 48 37.79 2.62 42.71
CA GLY A 48 38.45 3.61 41.85
C GLY A 48 39.67 4.29 42.49
N LYS A 49 40.19 3.78 43.61
CA LYS A 49 41.41 4.32 44.23
C LYS A 49 42.65 3.68 43.63
N PRO A 50 43.72 4.42 43.34
CA PRO A 50 44.98 3.85 42.87
C PRO A 50 45.50 2.82 43.89
N LYS A 51 45.72 1.58 43.45
CA LYS A 51 46.45 0.59 44.22
C LYS A 51 47.87 1.09 44.39
N THR A 52 48.38 0.98 45.60
CA THR A 52 49.75 1.33 45.94
C THR A 52 50.58 0.09 46.21
N ASP A 53 51.85 0.10 45.82
CA ASP A 53 52.82 -0.92 46.18
C ASP A 53 53.11 -0.91 47.70
N THR A 54 53.99 -1.81 48.15
CA THR A 54 54.41 -1.89 49.56
C THR A 54 55.08 -0.62 50.07
N ASN A 55 55.46 0.32 49.20
CA ASN A 55 56.09 1.59 49.52
C ASN A 55 55.12 2.78 49.37
N GLY A 56 53.83 2.55 49.13
CA GLY A 56 52.83 3.61 48.95
C GLY A 56 52.86 4.29 47.59
N LYS A 57 53.60 3.76 46.60
CA LYS A 57 53.63 4.32 45.23
C LYS A 57 52.51 3.72 44.39
N PRO A 58 51.80 4.51 43.56
CA PRO A 58 50.78 3.97 42.67
C PRO A 58 51.37 2.92 41.74
N VAL A 59 50.73 1.75 41.69
CA VAL A 59 51.04 0.70 40.72
C VAL A 59 50.49 1.16 39.38
N TYR A 60 51.31 1.08 38.33
CA TYR A 60 50.87 1.42 36.98
C TYR A 60 50.73 0.15 36.15
N VAL A 61 49.67 0.06 35.37
CA VAL A 61 49.49 -1.01 34.38
C VAL A 61 49.87 -0.47 33.01
N ILE A 62 50.67 -1.23 32.26
CA ILE A 62 50.97 -0.92 30.86
C ILE A 62 49.69 -1.21 30.07
N ARG A 63 49.07 -0.17 29.50
CA ARG A 63 47.98 -0.37 28.55
C ARG A 63 48.56 -0.95 27.26
N GLN A 64 48.00 -2.09 26.87
CA GLN A 64 48.37 -2.79 25.66
C GLN A 64 47.71 -2.17 24.44
N HIS A 65 48.45 -2.10 23.32
CA HIS A 65 47.90 -1.58 22.08
C HIS A 65 46.73 -2.49 21.63
N PRO A 66 45.62 -1.90 21.15
CA PRO A 66 44.42 -2.63 20.72
C PRO A 66 44.67 -3.60 19.55
N GLU A 67 45.80 -3.45 18.85
CA GLU A 67 46.29 -4.38 17.82
C GLU A 67 46.60 -5.78 18.37
N ILE A 68 46.78 -5.91 19.68
CA ILE A 68 46.94 -7.21 20.36
C ILE A 68 45.62 -8.00 20.36
N ASN A 69 44.47 -7.33 20.25
CA ASN A 69 43.18 -7.99 20.09
C ASN A 69 43.06 -8.55 18.66
N GLN A 70 43.35 -9.84 18.50
CA GLN A 70 43.21 -10.52 17.22
C GLN A 70 41.81 -11.14 17.10
N ILE A 71 41.08 -10.79 16.05
CA ILE A 71 39.79 -11.42 15.74
C ILE A 71 40.05 -12.66 14.92
N LEU A 72 39.73 -13.83 15.49
CA LEU A 72 39.81 -15.11 14.81
C LEU A 72 38.46 -15.42 14.16
N ILE A 73 38.46 -15.76 12.88
CA ILE A 73 37.29 -16.23 12.15
C ILE A 73 37.59 -17.64 11.65
N ASN A 74 36.84 -18.63 12.14
CA ASN A 74 37.13 -20.06 11.94
C ASN A 74 38.59 -20.40 12.30
N ASP A 75 39.04 -19.92 13.45
CA ASP A 75 40.41 -20.10 13.98
C ASP A 75 41.52 -19.42 13.16
N VAL A 76 41.18 -18.63 12.14
CA VAL A 76 42.14 -17.86 11.32
C VAL A 76 42.08 -16.37 11.68
N PRO A 77 43.20 -15.72 12.02
CA PRO A 77 43.21 -14.29 12.36
C PRO A 77 42.83 -13.43 11.14
N LEU A 78 41.94 -12.47 11.36
CA LEU A 78 41.67 -11.41 10.40
C LEU A 78 42.84 -10.44 10.38
N GLN A 79 43.32 -10.10 9.19
CA GLN A 79 44.51 -9.25 9.03
C GLN A 79 44.21 -8.04 8.14
N GLN A 80 44.84 -6.92 8.46
CA GLN A 80 44.90 -5.80 7.55
C GLN A 80 45.99 -6.08 6.51
N CYS A 81 45.63 -6.02 5.22
CA CYS A 81 46.63 -6.13 4.17
C CYS A 81 46.33 -5.19 3.00
N GLU A 82 47.40 -4.84 2.27
CA GLU A 82 47.36 -3.84 1.20
C GLU A 82 46.52 -4.30 0.00
N THR A 83 46.57 -5.61 -0.28
CA THR A 83 45.78 -6.29 -1.32
C THR A 83 44.99 -7.45 -0.70
N ALA A 84 43.69 -7.53 -1.00
CA ALA A 84 42.80 -8.59 -0.52
C ALA A 84 43.05 -9.93 -1.26
N THR A 85 44.19 -10.55 -1.01
CA THR A 85 44.61 -11.82 -1.63
C THR A 85 43.95 -13.05 -0.98
N THR A 86 43.51 -12.93 0.28
CA THR A 86 42.88 -14.02 1.03
C THR A 86 41.49 -13.63 1.54
N ARG A 87 40.67 -14.64 1.88
CA ARG A 87 39.32 -14.44 2.44
C ARG A 87 39.32 -13.71 3.79
N TYR A 88 40.42 -13.76 4.53
CA TYR A 88 40.57 -13.21 5.88
C TYR A 88 41.35 -11.88 5.91
N CYS A 89 41.55 -11.26 4.75
CA CYS A 89 42.32 -10.04 4.59
C CYS A 89 41.43 -8.88 4.12
N SER A 90 41.56 -7.71 4.76
CA SER A 90 40.88 -6.48 4.32
C SER A 90 41.74 -5.23 4.51
N LYS A 91 41.78 -4.37 3.50
CA LYS A 91 42.50 -3.08 3.56
C LYS A 91 41.95 -2.13 4.62
N SER A 92 40.63 -2.20 4.86
CA SER A 92 39.92 -1.35 5.81
C SER A 92 39.69 -2.00 7.18
N TYR A 93 40.29 -3.17 7.44
CA TYR A 93 40.19 -3.80 8.75
C TYR A 93 40.80 -2.92 9.82
N ALA A 94 40.03 -2.62 10.86
CA ALA A 94 40.51 -1.96 12.05
C ALA A 94 39.76 -2.46 13.28
N VAL A 95 40.46 -2.53 14.41
CA VAL A 95 39.86 -2.85 15.71
C VAL A 95 39.96 -1.62 16.59
N LYS A 96 38.83 -1.14 17.08
CA LYS A 96 38.74 0.01 18.00
C LYS A 96 37.96 -0.38 19.24
N GLY A 97 38.36 0.03 20.43
CA GLY A 97 37.62 -0.39 21.61
C GLY A 97 38.17 0.06 22.95
N THR A 98 37.43 -0.29 23.98
CA THR A 98 37.78 -0.21 25.39
C THR A 98 38.17 -1.59 25.92
N ASP A 99 38.47 -1.67 27.21
CA ASP A 99 38.66 -2.93 27.95
C ASP A 99 37.46 -3.88 27.96
N THR A 100 36.28 -3.34 27.65
CA THR A 100 34.98 -4.01 27.77
C THR A 100 34.23 -4.14 26.44
N THR A 101 34.59 -3.36 25.43
CA THR A 101 33.91 -3.37 24.13
C THR A 101 34.91 -3.15 23.01
N ILE A 102 34.92 -4.04 22.02
CA ILE A 102 35.69 -3.86 20.78
C ILE A 102 34.75 -3.78 19.58
N THR A 103 34.98 -2.82 18.72
CA THR A 103 34.31 -2.59 17.44
C THR A 103 35.30 -2.92 16.33
N VAL A 104 34.95 -3.92 15.53
CA VAL A 104 35.75 -4.40 14.42
C VAL A 104 35.14 -3.88 13.13
N THR A 105 35.86 -3.04 12.40
CA THR A 105 35.39 -2.48 11.12
C THR A 105 36.07 -3.17 9.94
N GLY A 106 35.48 -3.05 8.75
CA GLY A 106 36.13 -3.49 7.50
C GLY A 106 36.14 -5.00 7.25
N ILE A 107 35.23 -5.79 7.84
CA ILE A 107 35.15 -7.24 7.62
C ILE A 107 34.93 -7.58 6.12
N PRO A 108 35.75 -8.45 5.50
CA PRO A 108 35.60 -8.85 4.10
C PRO A 108 34.21 -9.40 3.73
N ARG A 109 33.68 -9.00 2.56
CA ARG A 109 32.39 -9.52 2.05
C ARG A 109 32.42 -11.02 1.72
N THR A 110 33.60 -11.53 1.38
CA THR A 110 33.85 -12.93 1.04
C THR A 110 33.60 -13.87 2.23
N LEU A 111 33.63 -13.36 3.47
CA LEU A 111 33.32 -14.11 4.68
C LEU A 111 31.82 -14.35 4.91
N GLY A 112 30.94 -13.88 4.01
CA GLY A 112 29.52 -14.07 4.19
C GLY A 112 29.09 -15.55 4.22
N GLY A 113 28.27 -15.90 5.20
CA GLY A 113 27.90 -17.25 5.60
C GLY A 113 28.07 -17.47 7.10
N PRO A 114 27.81 -18.69 7.59
CA PRO A 114 28.06 -19.05 8.98
C PRO A 114 29.57 -19.07 9.23
N VAL A 115 30.00 -18.42 10.31
CA VAL A 115 31.39 -18.34 10.74
C VAL A 115 31.47 -18.46 12.26
N LYS A 116 32.58 -19.00 12.76
CA LYS A 116 32.91 -18.99 14.18
C LYS A 116 33.80 -17.81 14.48
N ILE A 117 33.44 -16.99 15.45
CA ILE A 117 34.25 -15.83 15.86
C ILE A 117 34.79 -16.07 17.26
N ALA A 118 36.09 -15.87 17.42
CA ALA A 118 36.76 -15.82 18.70
C ALA A 118 37.66 -14.59 18.76
N VAL A 119 37.93 -14.09 19.97
CA VAL A 119 38.88 -13.03 20.21
C VAL A 119 40.09 -13.65 20.90
N LYS A 120 41.28 -13.42 20.35
CA LYS A 120 42.55 -13.78 20.96
C LYS A 120 43.20 -12.51 21.49
N VAL A 121 43.55 -12.53 22.78
CA VAL A 121 44.32 -11.47 23.43
C VAL A 121 45.56 -12.14 24.01
N GLU A 122 46.73 -11.78 23.47
CA GLU A 122 48.00 -12.48 23.75
C GLU A 122 47.88 -13.99 23.49
N ASP A 123 48.10 -14.83 24.51
CA ASP A 123 48.03 -16.30 24.41
C ASP A 123 46.65 -16.86 24.72
N ALA A 124 45.73 -16.03 25.18
CA ALA A 124 44.40 -16.48 25.57
C ALA A 124 43.39 -16.29 24.45
N VAL A 125 42.67 -17.37 24.13
CA VAL A 125 41.63 -17.40 23.11
C VAL A 125 40.28 -17.57 23.79
N SER A 126 39.31 -16.75 23.40
CA SER A 126 37.95 -16.86 23.90
C SER A 126 37.21 -18.09 23.37
N GLN A 127 36.08 -18.43 23.98
CA GLN A 127 35.19 -19.45 23.41
C GLN A 127 34.63 -18.98 22.04
N PRO A 128 34.71 -19.81 20.99
CA PRO A 128 34.14 -19.47 19.69
C PRO A 128 32.61 -19.32 19.75
N HIS A 129 32.09 -18.29 19.08
CA HIS A 129 30.66 -18.05 18.91
C HIS A 129 30.27 -18.14 17.44
N ASP A 130 29.15 -18.81 17.15
CA ASP A 130 28.60 -18.89 15.80
C ASP A 130 27.94 -17.56 15.43
N LEU A 131 28.40 -16.94 14.34
CA LEU A 131 27.82 -15.74 13.75
C LEU A 131 27.47 -16.00 12.29
N LEU A 132 26.34 -15.49 11.84
CA LEU A 132 26.00 -15.46 10.42
C LEU A 132 26.33 -14.08 9.83
N LEU A 133 27.35 -14.03 8.97
CA LEU A 133 27.69 -12.82 8.25
C LEU A 133 26.87 -12.71 6.96
N SER A 134 26.02 -11.70 6.84
CA SER A 134 25.26 -11.48 5.60
C SER A 134 26.18 -11.15 4.41
N ARG A 135 25.90 -11.77 3.25
CA ARG A 135 26.53 -11.39 1.97
C ARG A 135 25.92 -10.12 1.41
N TYR A 136 24.65 -9.87 1.72
CA TYR A 136 23.85 -8.79 1.13
C TYR A 136 23.77 -7.57 2.04
N PRO A 137 23.70 -6.36 1.48
CA PRO A 137 23.52 -5.15 2.27
C PRO A 137 22.13 -5.11 2.91
N ARG A 138 22.00 -4.35 4.01
CA ARG A 138 20.75 -4.25 4.79
C ARG A 138 19.56 -3.70 3.99
N TYR A 139 19.81 -2.89 2.96
CA TYR A 139 18.74 -2.38 2.09
C TYR A 139 18.27 -3.38 1.02
N ALA A 140 18.98 -4.50 0.79
CA ALA A 140 18.67 -5.42 -0.29
C ALA A 140 17.24 -6.01 -0.22
N PRO A 141 16.70 -6.42 0.96
CA PRO A 141 15.32 -6.89 1.05
C PRO A 141 14.30 -5.81 0.67
N ARG A 142 14.55 -4.55 1.05
CA ARG A 142 13.68 -3.40 0.73
C ARG A 142 13.62 -3.16 -0.77
N VAL A 143 14.79 -3.09 -1.41
CA VAL A 143 14.90 -2.87 -2.86
C VAL A 143 14.28 -4.04 -3.63
N THR A 144 14.56 -5.28 -3.22
CA THR A 144 14.02 -6.47 -3.88
C THR A 144 12.50 -6.50 -3.80
N ALA A 145 11.92 -6.24 -2.62
CA ALA A 145 10.47 -6.17 -2.44
C ALA A 145 9.83 -5.08 -3.31
N ALA A 146 10.43 -3.89 -3.36
CA ALA A 146 9.96 -2.79 -4.20
C ALA A 146 10.03 -3.14 -5.70
N VAL A 147 11.13 -3.76 -6.16
CA VAL A 147 11.30 -4.19 -7.55
C VAL A 147 10.28 -5.25 -7.95
N VAL A 148 10.02 -6.24 -7.09
CA VAL A 148 9.02 -7.29 -7.38
C VAL A 148 7.62 -6.69 -7.50
N VAL A 149 7.22 -5.80 -6.58
CA VAL A 149 5.93 -5.11 -6.66
C VAL A 149 5.85 -4.26 -7.93
N PHE A 150 6.91 -3.54 -8.28
CA PHE A 150 6.98 -2.75 -9.51
C PHE A 150 6.83 -3.63 -10.77
N ILE A 151 7.49 -4.79 -10.81
CA ILE A 151 7.37 -5.74 -11.93
C ILE A 151 5.94 -6.24 -12.05
N VAL A 152 5.27 -6.58 -10.93
CA VAL A 152 3.87 -7.03 -10.95
C VAL A 152 2.94 -5.91 -11.40
N LEU A 153 3.14 -4.67 -10.94
CA LEU A 153 2.38 -3.51 -11.39
C LEU A 153 2.60 -3.23 -12.89
N ALA A 154 3.85 -3.29 -13.34
CA ALA A 154 4.19 -3.13 -14.74
C ALA A 154 3.53 -4.23 -15.58
N ALA A 155 3.64 -5.49 -15.18
CA ALA A 155 2.99 -6.62 -15.85
C ALA A 155 1.48 -6.45 -15.91
N ALA A 156 0.82 -6.09 -14.80
CA ALA A 156 -0.61 -5.82 -14.76
C ALA A 156 -0.99 -4.66 -15.70
N TYR A 157 -0.20 -3.60 -15.73
CA TYR A 157 -0.40 -2.46 -16.64
C TYR A 157 -0.23 -2.87 -18.11
N PHE A 158 0.86 -3.55 -18.46
CA PHE A 158 1.15 -3.98 -19.84
C PHE A 158 0.15 -5.02 -20.36
N LEU A 159 -0.19 -6.03 -19.55
CA LEU A 159 -1.20 -7.04 -19.88
C LEU A 159 -2.60 -6.39 -19.97
N GLY A 160 -2.86 -5.40 -19.12
CA GLY A 160 -4.12 -4.65 -19.08
C GLY A 160 -4.24 -3.51 -20.09
N ARG A 161 -3.28 -3.33 -21.02
CA ARG A 161 -3.37 -2.32 -22.09
C ARG A 161 -4.43 -2.65 -23.13
N LYS A 162 -4.85 -3.91 -23.24
CA LYS A 162 -5.90 -4.31 -24.17
C LYS A 162 -7.18 -3.55 -23.82
N GLU A 163 -7.68 -2.82 -24.81
CA GLU A 163 -8.95 -2.11 -24.69
C GLU A 163 -10.10 -3.11 -24.75
N ILE A 164 -11.03 -2.97 -23.81
CA ILE A 164 -12.26 -3.73 -23.81
C ILE A 164 -13.39 -2.75 -24.04
N ALA A 165 -14.30 -3.13 -24.93
CA ALA A 165 -15.53 -2.40 -25.13
C ALA A 165 -16.39 -2.58 -23.89
N VAL A 166 -16.56 -1.52 -23.11
CA VAL A 166 -17.41 -1.54 -21.93
C VAL A 166 -18.71 -0.82 -22.26
N PRO A 167 -19.87 -1.42 -21.99
CA PRO A 167 -21.17 -0.78 -22.22
C PRO A 167 -21.40 0.33 -21.18
N GLN A 168 -20.62 1.41 -21.24
CA GLN A 168 -20.81 2.65 -20.45
C GLN A 168 -21.78 3.63 -21.14
N GLY A 169 -22.78 3.07 -21.80
CA GLY A 169 -23.71 3.79 -22.66
C GLY A 169 -23.32 3.82 -24.13
N THR A 170 -24.20 4.39 -24.94
CA THR A 170 -24.06 4.46 -26.40
C THR A 170 -23.40 5.80 -26.76
N PRO A 171 -22.24 5.82 -27.45
CA PRO A 171 -21.46 4.71 -27.97
C PRO A 171 -20.56 4.05 -26.91
N THR A 172 -20.29 2.77 -27.12
CA THR A 172 -19.46 1.93 -26.25
C THR A 172 -18.06 2.51 -26.12
N THR A 173 -17.72 3.03 -24.94
CA THR A 173 -16.38 3.54 -24.67
C THR A 173 -15.40 2.37 -24.51
N LYS A 174 -14.29 2.44 -25.26
CA LYS A 174 -13.16 1.54 -25.08
C LYS A 174 -12.35 2.02 -23.88
N ILE A 175 -12.28 1.20 -22.84
CA ILE A 175 -11.40 1.47 -21.70
C ILE A 175 -10.36 0.35 -21.58
N PRO A 176 -9.11 0.67 -21.19
CA PRO A 176 -8.09 -0.34 -20.99
C PRO A 176 -8.49 -1.27 -19.83
N LEU A 177 -8.26 -2.58 -20.00
CA LEU A 177 -8.62 -3.61 -19.02
C LEU A 177 -8.10 -3.31 -17.60
N TRP A 178 -6.92 -2.71 -17.44
CA TRP A 178 -6.43 -2.39 -16.08
C TRP A 178 -7.34 -1.39 -15.34
N LYS A 179 -8.06 -0.51 -16.05
CA LYS A 179 -9.03 0.42 -15.43
C LYS A 179 -10.27 -0.33 -14.93
N THR A 180 -10.64 -1.47 -15.51
CA THR A 180 -11.80 -2.24 -15.04
C THR A 180 -11.57 -2.83 -13.65
N LEU A 181 -10.32 -2.96 -13.21
CA LEU A 181 -9.99 -3.33 -11.83
C LEU A 181 -10.53 -2.30 -10.82
N PHE A 182 -10.62 -1.03 -11.19
CA PHE A 182 -11.06 0.04 -10.30
C PHE A 182 -12.47 0.54 -10.59
N ILE A 183 -12.95 0.39 -11.83
CA ILE A 183 -14.26 0.90 -12.26
C ILE A 183 -15.32 -0.16 -12.05
N ASP A 184 -16.45 0.24 -11.47
CA ASP A 184 -17.67 -0.56 -11.47
C ASP A 184 -18.36 -0.45 -12.83
N MET A 185 -18.59 -1.58 -13.50
CA MET A 185 -19.10 -1.58 -14.89
C MET A 185 -20.55 -1.12 -14.96
N ASP A 186 -21.34 -1.36 -13.91
CA ASP A 186 -22.76 -1.03 -13.91
C ASP A 186 -23.00 0.46 -13.71
N SER A 187 -22.21 1.11 -12.85
CA SER A 187 -22.37 2.51 -12.51
C SER A 187 -21.34 3.42 -13.17
N ALA A 188 -20.40 2.88 -13.94
CA ALA A 188 -19.29 3.63 -14.56
C ALA A 188 -18.42 4.47 -13.59
N THR A 189 -18.55 4.29 -12.27
CA THR A 189 -17.80 5.03 -11.23
C THR A 189 -16.68 4.20 -10.62
N TYR A 190 -15.72 4.82 -9.96
CA TYR A 190 -14.73 4.08 -9.18
C TYR A 190 -15.34 3.33 -7.98
N SER A 191 -14.87 2.10 -7.76
CA SER A 191 -15.27 1.23 -6.66
C SER A 191 -14.23 1.20 -5.55
N LEU A 192 -14.65 1.61 -4.35
CA LEU A 192 -13.81 1.63 -3.17
C LEU A 192 -13.39 0.23 -2.69
N SER A 193 -14.28 -0.76 -2.72
CA SER A 193 -13.95 -2.13 -2.29
C SER A 193 -12.92 -2.78 -3.22
N ARG A 194 -12.98 -2.49 -4.52
CA ARG A 194 -11.98 -2.96 -5.48
C ARG A 194 -10.62 -2.29 -5.27
N LEU A 195 -10.60 -0.98 -5.01
CA LEU A 195 -9.38 -0.27 -4.63
C LEU A 195 -8.73 -0.91 -3.40
N GLN A 196 -9.52 -1.17 -2.35
CA GLN A 196 -9.03 -1.78 -1.12
C GLN A 196 -8.40 -3.15 -1.39
N LEU A 197 -9.08 -4.01 -2.17
CA LEU A 197 -8.55 -5.32 -2.53
C LEU A 197 -7.19 -5.20 -3.23
N VAL A 198 -7.07 -4.27 -4.19
CA VAL A 198 -5.82 -4.03 -4.91
C VAL A 198 -4.72 -3.54 -3.96
N VAL A 199 -5.02 -2.55 -3.12
CA VAL A 199 -4.06 -1.99 -2.14
C VAL A 199 -3.55 -3.07 -1.20
N TRP A 200 -4.43 -3.84 -0.55
CA TRP A 200 -4.01 -4.89 0.39
C TRP A 200 -3.29 -6.04 -0.29
N THR A 201 -3.62 -6.36 -1.54
CA THR A 201 -2.86 -7.36 -2.32
C THR A 201 -1.42 -6.92 -2.50
N PHE A 202 -1.17 -5.66 -2.86
CA PHE A 202 0.19 -5.16 -3.03
C PHE A 202 0.95 -5.00 -1.71
N VAL A 203 0.28 -4.54 -0.66
CA VAL A 203 0.87 -4.42 0.69
C VAL A 203 1.28 -5.81 1.22
N ALA A 204 0.40 -6.81 1.06
CA ALA A 204 0.69 -8.18 1.46
C ALA A 204 1.84 -8.78 0.66
N LEU A 205 1.84 -8.59 -0.67
CA LEU A 205 2.92 -9.03 -1.55
C LEU A 205 4.26 -8.39 -1.15
N PHE A 206 4.28 -7.08 -0.91
CA PHE A 206 5.48 -6.36 -0.48
C PHE A 206 6.04 -6.95 0.81
N GLY A 207 5.18 -7.08 1.84
CA GLY A 207 5.59 -7.63 3.13
C GLY A 207 6.14 -9.04 2.97
N TRP A 208 5.42 -9.92 2.28
CA TRP A 208 5.82 -11.31 2.08
C TRP A 208 7.17 -11.43 1.36
N VAL A 209 7.41 -10.65 0.30
CA VAL A 209 8.71 -10.63 -0.39
C VAL A 209 9.80 -10.08 0.52
N TYR A 210 9.53 -8.99 1.25
CA TYR A 210 10.49 -8.40 2.18
C TYR A 210 10.97 -9.42 3.23
N LEU A 211 10.02 -10.11 3.88
CA LEU A 211 10.33 -11.12 4.89
C LEU A 211 11.07 -12.31 4.27
N SER A 212 10.58 -12.84 3.14
CA SER A 212 11.20 -13.98 2.47
C SER A 212 12.65 -13.70 2.07
N VAL A 213 12.92 -12.51 1.53
CA VAL A 213 14.27 -12.09 1.15
C VAL A 213 15.13 -11.83 2.39
N ALA A 214 14.60 -11.20 3.45
CA ALA A 214 15.34 -11.02 4.70
C ALA A 214 15.78 -12.36 5.30
N ARG A 215 14.87 -13.33 5.40
CA ARG A 215 15.17 -14.66 5.96
C ARG A 215 16.12 -15.45 5.06
N SER A 216 15.90 -15.44 3.75
CA SER A 216 16.73 -16.19 2.79
C SER A 216 18.12 -15.60 2.61
N PHE A 217 18.23 -14.29 2.39
CA PHE A 217 19.49 -13.67 1.97
C PHE A 217 20.31 -13.14 3.14
N ILE A 218 19.67 -12.63 4.19
CA ILE A 218 20.36 -12.06 5.34
C ILE A 218 20.52 -13.09 6.44
N GLN A 219 19.46 -13.85 6.75
CA GLN A 219 19.48 -14.85 7.82
C GLN A 219 19.87 -16.26 7.35
N GLY A 220 20.13 -16.45 6.05
CA GLY A 220 20.62 -17.72 5.50
C GLY A 220 19.63 -18.89 5.62
N MET A 221 18.37 -18.61 5.98
CA MET A 221 17.31 -19.61 6.06
C MET A 221 16.68 -19.74 4.68
N VAL A 222 17.04 -20.77 3.92
CA VAL A 222 16.45 -21.05 2.59
C VAL A 222 15.05 -21.64 2.76
N THR A 223 14.15 -20.83 3.32
CA THR A 223 12.75 -21.19 3.55
C THR A 223 11.86 -20.07 3.02
N PHE A 224 10.76 -20.46 2.37
CA PHE A 224 9.69 -19.50 2.10
C PHE A 224 9.07 -19.08 3.43
N SER A 225 8.87 -17.78 3.60
CA SER A 225 8.23 -17.28 4.80
C SER A 225 6.74 -17.57 4.76
N ASP A 226 6.20 -17.98 5.90
CA ASP A 226 4.75 -18.11 6.08
C ASP A 226 4.07 -16.75 5.89
N ILE A 227 2.83 -16.80 5.39
CA ILE A 227 1.99 -15.61 5.29
C ILE A 227 1.62 -15.19 6.72
N PRO A 228 1.88 -13.94 7.15
CA PRO A 228 1.56 -13.46 8.49
C PRO A 228 0.09 -13.65 8.83
N SER A 229 -0.22 -14.03 10.07
CA SER A 229 -1.58 -14.33 10.53
C SER A 229 -2.60 -13.20 10.32
N GLY A 230 -2.18 -11.93 10.33
CA GLY A 230 -3.07 -10.77 10.13
C GLY A 230 -3.42 -10.44 8.67
N LEU A 231 -2.56 -10.76 7.70
CA LEU A 231 -2.76 -10.40 6.29
C LEU A 231 -3.91 -11.19 5.62
N PRO A 232 -4.06 -12.51 5.84
CA PRO A 232 -5.22 -13.26 5.37
C PRO A 232 -6.53 -12.68 5.90
N GLY A 233 -6.57 -12.23 7.16
CA GLY A 233 -7.75 -11.61 7.75
C GLY A 233 -8.20 -10.38 6.95
N VAL A 234 -7.28 -9.47 6.63
CA VAL A 234 -7.61 -8.26 5.85
C VAL A 234 -7.96 -8.56 4.40
N LEU A 235 -7.28 -9.52 3.77
CA LEU A 235 -7.61 -9.95 2.41
C LEU A 235 -9.00 -10.59 2.36
N VAL A 236 -9.35 -11.43 3.35
CA VAL A 236 -10.69 -12.01 3.48
C VAL A 236 -11.74 -10.93 3.69
N ILE A 237 -11.48 -9.92 4.54
CA ILE A 237 -12.39 -8.77 4.68
C ILE A 237 -12.55 -8.03 3.35
N SER A 238 -11.47 -7.81 2.60
CA SER A 238 -11.51 -7.07 1.33
C SER A 238 -12.25 -7.84 0.23
N VAL A 239 -11.98 -9.13 0.10
CA VAL A 239 -12.66 -10.03 -0.85
C VAL A 239 -14.13 -10.21 -0.45
N GLY A 240 -14.39 -10.50 0.82
CA GLY A 240 -15.74 -10.66 1.36
C GLY A 240 -16.58 -9.41 1.17
N THR A 241 -16.02 -8.23 1.42
CA THR A 241 -16.70 -6.96 1.18
C THR A 241 -16.99 -6.75 -0.31
N SER A 242 -16.07 -7.10 -1.20
CA SER A 242 -16.28 -6.96 -2.65
C SER A 242 -17.38 -7.89 -3.17
N VAL A 243 -17.39 -9.15 -2.72
CA VAL A 243 -18.42 -10.14 -3.07
C VAL A 243 -19.77 -9.73 -2.49
N ALA A 244 -19.82 -9.37 -1.20
CA ALA A 244 -21.05 -8.92 -0.54
C ALA A 244 -21.60 -7.64 -1.19
N ALA A 245 -20.74 -6.68 -1.52
CA ALA A 245 -21.14 -5.46 -2.21
C ALA A 245 -21.70 -5.72 -3.60
N THR A 246 -21.17 -6.72 -4.32
CA THR A 246 -21.69 -7.16 -5.63
C THR A 246 -23.03 -7.90 -5.47
N GLY A 247 -23.14 -8.76 -4.47
CA GLY A 247 -24.39 -9.46 -4.14
C GLY A 247 -25.51 -8.49 -3.77
N VAL A 248 -25.25 -7.53 -2.88
CA VAL A 248 -26.23 -6.48 -2.52
C VAL A 248 -26.65 -5.68 -3.75
N GLN A 249 -25.70 -5.33 -4.62
CA GLN A 249 -25.97 -4.60 -5.87
C GLN A 249 -26.86 -5.39 -6.86
N SER A 250 -26.75 -6.72 -6.90
CA SER A 250 -27.64 -7.54 -7.72
C SER A 250 -29.09 -7.61 -7.20
N VAL A 251 -29.32 -7.31 -5.92
CA VAL A 251 -30.65 -7.40 -5.26
C VAL A 251 -31.30 -6.04 -5.07
N LYS A 252 -30.51 -5.01 -4.74
CA LYS A 252 -30.98 -3.65 -4.45
C LYS A 252 -30.75 -2.65 -5.59
N GLY A 253 -30.16 -3.11 -6.69
CA GLY A 253 -29.77 -2.27 -7.79
C GLY A 253 -28.44 -1.55 -7.54
N THR A 254 -28.02 -0.80 -8.54
CA THR A 254 -26.67 -0.28 -8.68
C THR A 254 -26.54 1.10 -8.05
N LYS A 255 -25.30 1.50 -7.70
CA LYS A 255 -25.02 2.90 -7.37
C LYS A 255 -25.44 3.75 -8.59
N SER A 256 -25.99 4.94 -8.33
CA SER A 256 -26.16 5.97 -9.35
C SER A 256 -24.94 6.09 -10.25
N SER A 257 -25.14 6.19 -11.57
CA SER A 257 -24.02 6.22 -12.52
C SER A 257 -23.16 7.48 -12.45
N GLY A 258 -23.59 8.47 -11.66
CA GLY A 258 -22.79 9.66 -11.36
C GLY A 258 -22.58 10.56 -12.56
N GLN A 259 -21.47 11.30 -12.55
CA GLN A 259 -21.03 12.06 -13.71
C GLN A 259 -20.52 11.11 -14.80
N PHE A 260 -20.67 11.49 -16.06
CA PHE A 260 -20.26 10.68 -17.22
C PHE A 260 -18.74 10.33 -17.21
N SER A 261 -17.93 11.07 -16.45
CA SER A 261 -16.53 10.76 -16.21
C SER A 261 -16.31 10.36 -14.75
N PRO A 262 -15.67 9.20 -14.47
CA PRO A 262 -15.33 8.82 -13.10
C PRO A 262 -14.33 9.81 -12.49
N THR A 263 -14.55 10.21 -11.25
CA THR A 263 -13.72 11.17 -10.52
C THR A 263 -13.16 10.56 -9.24
N ILE A 264 -12.05 11.08 -8.73
CA ILE A 264 -11.47 10.60 -7.46
C ILE A 264 -12.47 10.75 -6.30
N SER A 265 -13.38 11.72 -6.39
CA SER A 265 -14.46 11.88 -5.41
C SER A 265 -15.38 10.68 -5.31
N ASP A 266 -15.47 9.81 -6.32
CA ASP A 266 -16.29 8.59 -6.28
C ASP A 266 -15.90 7.61 -5.17
N PHE A 267 -14.64 7.67 -4.72
CA PHE A 267 -14.15 6.83 -3.62
C PHE A 267 -14.77 7.22 -2.28
N PHE A 268 -15.07 8.50 -2.05
CA PHE A 268 -15.60 9.00 -0.78
C PHE A 268 -16.98 9.65 -0.89
N SER A 269 -17.57 9.72 -2.09
CA SER A 269 -18.88 10.34 -2.35
C SER A 269 -19.81 9.47 -3.21
N VAL A 270 -21.10 9.77 -3.11
CA VAL A 270 -22.18 9.22 -3.94
C VAL A 270 -23.02 10.38 -4.43
N GLY A 271 -23.20 10.52 -5.74
CA GLY A 271 -24.00 11.61 -6.30
C GLY A 271 -23.47 13.00 -5.98
N GLY A 272 -22.16 13.16 -5.70
CA GLY A 272 -21.55 14.42 -5.31
C GLY A 272 -21.64 14.75 -3.81
N ILE A 273 -22.31 13.93 -3.00
CA ILE A 273 -22.40 14.09 -1.54
C ILE A 273 -21.40 13.13 -0.87
N ILE A 274 -20.63 13.64 0.09
CA ILE A 274 -19.68 12.83 0.87
C ILE A 274 -20.47 11.77 1.64
N ALA A 275 -20.07 10.51 1.46
CA ALA A 275 -20.66 9.36 2.13
C ALA A 275 -19.74 8.97 3.30
N PRO A 276 -20.11 9.26 4.57
CA PRO A 276 -19.21 9.10 5.71
C PRO A 276 -18.63 7.69 5.86
N GLU A 277 -19.42 6.66 5.58
CA GLU A 277 -18.97 5.27 5.68
C GLU A 277 -17.93 4.91 4.61
N ARG A 278 -18.01 5.51 3.42
CA ARG A 278 -16.98 5.34 2.38
C ARG A 278 -15.70 6.08 2.75
N ALA A 279 -15.83 7.31 3.25
CA ALA A 279 -14.68 8.09 3.71
C ALA A 279 -13.93 7.38 4.84
N GLN A 280 -14.65 6.85 5.83
CA GLN A 280 -14.09 6.05 6.91
C GLN A 280 -13.38 4.81 6.37
N PHE A 281 -14.01 4.08 5.45
CA PHE A 281 -13.44 2.85 4.88
C PHE A 281 -12.17 3.12 4.06
N LEU A 282 -12.15 4.20 3.27
CA LEU A 282 -10.96 4.66 2.55
C LEU A 282 -9.84 5.08 3.51
N LEU A 283 -10.19 5.87 4.53
CA LEU A 283 -9.23 6.37 5.52
C LEU A 283 -8.51 5.23 6.23
N TRP A 284 -9.24 4.26 6.75
CA TRP A 284 -8.63 3.11 7.43
C TRP A 284 -7.79 2.26 6.48
N THR A 285 -8.19 2.13 5.22
CA THR A 285 -7.39 1.43 4.21
C THR A 285 -6.04 2.13 4.00
N ILE A 286 -6.03 3.46 3.85
CA ILE A 286 -4.78 4.23 3.67
C ILE A 286 -3.90 4.14 4.91
N VAL A 287 -4.46 4.40 6.10
CA VAL A 287 -3.73 4.38 7.37
C VAL A 287 -3.14 3.00 7.63
N GLY A 288 -3.93 1.94 7.42
CA GLY A 288 -3.48 0.55 7.60
C GLY A 288 -2.38 0.15 6.62
N ALA A 289 -2.57 0.44 5.34
CA ALA A 289 -1.60 0.12 4.30
C ALA A 289 -0.26 0.85 4.52
N LEU A 290 -0.30 2.16 4.73
CA LEU A 290 0.91 2.97 4.95
C LEU A 290 1.60 2.59 6.28
N GLY A 291 0.84 2.45 7.35
CA GLY A 291 1.37 2.04 8.65
C GLY A 291 2.08 0.69 8.56
N PHE A 292 1.45 -0.31 7.95
CA PHE A 292 2.05 -1.63 7.74
C PHE A 292 3.36 -1.55 6.95
N LEU A 293 3.39 -0.80 5.85
CA LEU A 293 4.59 -0.63 5.02
C LEU A 293 5.72 0.06 5.80
N VAL A 294 5.42 1.15 6.50
CA VAL A 294 6.40 1.89 7.31
C VAL A 294 6.98 1.00 8.39
N PHE A 295 6.14 0.30 9.15
CA PHE A 295 6.63 -0.62 10.19
C PHE A 295 7.44 -1.78 9.60
N THR A 296 7.00 -2.35 8.48
CA THR A 296 7.74 -3.43 7.80
C THR A 296 9.14 -2.97 7.38
N VAL A 297 9.26 -1.77 6.81
CA VAL A 297 10.55 -1.21 6.37
C VAL A 297 11.42 -0.80 7.56
N ALA A 298 10.81 -0.39 8.67
CA ALA A 298 11.52 -0.02 9.90
C ALA A 298 12.13 -1.23 10.63
N LEU A 299 11.56 -2.43 10.47
CA LEU A 299 12.11 -3.65 11.06
C LEU A 299 13.48 -3.98 10.48
N ASP A 300 14.39 -4.41 11.34
CA ASP A 300 15.73 -4.84 10.93
C ASP A 300 15.64 -6.18 10.21
N PRO A 301 16.04 -6.28 8.94
CA PRO A 301 15.97 -7.55 8.23
C PRO A 301 16.92 -8.62 8.79
N ALA A 302 17.92 -8.24 9.60
CA ALA A 302 18.79 -9.21 10.27
C ALA A 302 18.07 -9.96 11.41
N THR A 303 17.05 -9.37 12.04
CA THR A 303 16.39 -9.94 13.22
C THR A 303 14.92 -10.24 13.01
N ILE A 304 14.32 -9.79 11.91
CA ILE A 304 12.90 -9.99 11.61
C ILE A 304 12.56 -11.48 11.50
N GLN A 305 11.68 -11.97 12.37
CA GLN A 305 11.13 -13.33 12.27
C GLN A 305 9.74 -13.32 11.66
N ASN A 306 8.96 -12.29 12.00
CA ASN A 306 7.57 -12.11 11.59
C ASN A 306 7.36 -10.68 11.09
N LEU A 307 6.39 -10.50 10.20
CA LEU A 307 5.93 -9.17 9.81
C LEU A 307 5.14 -8.52 10.96
N PRO A 308 5.02 -7.18 10.96
CA PRO A 308 4.19 -6.49 11.94
C PRO A 308 2.77 -7.05 11.89
N THR A 309 2.24 -7.44 13.05
CA THR A 309 0.83 -7.79 13.16
C THR A 309 0.00 -6.51 13.12
N LEU A 310 -1.12 -6.56 12.38
CA LEU A 310 -2.10 -5.49 12.46
C LEU A 310 -2.82 -5.62 13.81
N PRO A 311 -2.96 -4.53 14.58
CA PRO A 311 -3.67 -4.59 15.86
C PRO A 311 -5.12 -5.10 15.67
N ASP A 312 -5.58 -5.96 16.57
CA ASP A 312 -6.93 -6.53 16.49
C ASP A 312 -8.02 -5.45 16.46
N GLY A 313 -7.84 -4.38 17.25
CA GLY A 313 -8.74 -3.23 17.22
C GLY A 313 -8.80 -2.55 15.85
N PHE A 314 -7.68 -2.52 15.11
CA PHE A 314 -7.67 -2.01 13.73
C PHE A 314 -8.43 -2.97 12.79
N LEU A 315 -8.23 -4.29 12.91
CA LEU A 315 -8.96 -5.28 12.12
C LEU A 315 -10.47 -5.22 12.38
N GLN A 316 -10.86 -5.05 13.64
CA GLN A 316 -12.26 -4.87 14.03
C GLN A 316 -12.84 -3.58 13.44
N LEU A 317 -12.15 -2.44 13.55
CA LEU A 317 -12.59 -1.17 12.96
C LEU A 317 -12.68 -1.26 11.43
N ALA A 318 -11.71 -1.90 10.78
CA ALA A 318 -11.74 -2.16 9.35
C ALA A 318 -12.95 -3.04 8.97
N GLY A 319 -13.20 -4.12 9.72
CA GLY A 319 -14.36 -5.00 9.56
C GLY A 319 -15.69 -4.26 9.76
N ILE A 320 -15.82 -3.46 10.81
CA ILE A 320 -17.01 -2.62 11.07
C ILE A 320 -17.22 -1.63 9.94
N SER A 321 -16.16 -1.00 9.42
CA SER A 321 -16.27 -0.06 8.30
C SER A 321 -16.66 -0.75 6.99
N ALA A 322 -16.15 -1.96 6.74
CA ALA A 322 -16.57 -2.81 5.62
C ALA A 322 -18.04 -3.23 5.73
N PHE A 323 -18.46 -3.66 6.92
CA PHE A 323 -19.85 -4.01 7.20
C PHE A 323 -20.77 -2.80 7.08
N GLY A 324 -20.37 -1.64 7.61
CA GLY A 324 -21.07 -0.38 7.47
C GLY A 324 -21.18 0.07 6.01
N TYR A 325 -20.15 -0.17 5.19
CA TYR A 325 -20.19 0.07 3.75
C TYR A 325 -21.19 -0.83 3.03
N VAL A 326 -21.19 -2.14 3.31
CA VAL A 326 -22.14 -3.11 2.71
C VAL A 326 -23.56 -2.85 3.22
N GLY A 327 -23.73 -2.62 4.52
CA GLY A 327 -25.01 -2.27 5.14
C GLY A 327 -25.55 -0.94 4.62
N GLY A 328 -24.69 0.04 4.44
CA GLY A 328 -25.03 1.31 3.79
C GLY A 328 -25.49 1.11 2.35
N LYS A 329 -24.88 0.20 1.57
CA LYS A 329 -25.39 -0.21 0.25
C LYS A 329 -26.76 -0.88 0.34
N LEU A 330 -27.00 -1.70 1.37
CA LEU A 330 -28.26 -2.43 1.54
C LEU A 330 -29.45 -1.54 1.91
N VAL A 331 -29.21 -0.49 2.70
CA VAL A 331 -30.24 0.45 3.17
C VAL A 331 -30.52 1.56 2.15
N ARG A 332 -29.56 1.87 1.28
CA ARG A 332 -29.72 2.90 0.26
C ARG A 332 -30.68 2.46 -0.85
N LYS A 333 -31.44 3.43 -1.37
CA LYS A 333 -32.21 3.25 -2.60
C LYS A 333 -31.27 3.14 -3.79
N SER A 334 -31.70 2.35 -4.77
CA SER A 334 -31.06 2.26 -6.08
C SER A 334 -30.98 3.66 -6.70
N GLY A 335 -29.79 4.04 -7.16
CA GLY A 335 -29.60 5.31 -7.86
C GLY A 335 -30.01 5.18 -9.32
N PRO A 336 -30.32 6.30 -10.00
CA PRO A 336 -30.62 6.25 -11.41
C PRO A 336 -29.38 5.74 -12.18
N VAL A 337 -29.60 4.76 -13.06
CA VAL A 337 -28.61 4.30 -14.05
C VAL A 337 -29.27 4.33 -15.41
N LEU A 338 -28.75 5.18 -16.28
CA LEU A 338 -29.27 5.37 -17.62
C LEU A 338 -28.69 4.30 -18.56
N LYS A 339 -29.55 3.70 -19.39
CA LYS A 339 -29.20 2.74 -20.46
C LYS A 339 -29.52 3.26 -21.86
N GLY A 340 -30.34 4.30 -21.94
CA GLY A 340 -30.68 4.95 -23.20
C GLY A 340 -31.57 6.15 -22.96
N VAL A 341 -31.24 7.28 -23.58
CA VAL A 341 -32.08 8.47 -23.66
C VAL A 341 -32.36 8.74 -25.13
N LYS A 342 -33.62 8.87 -25.50
CA LYS A 342 -34.06 9.22 -26.85
C LYS A 342 -35.02 10.41 -26.78
N GLY A 343 -34.71 11.47 -27.52
CA GLY A 343 -35.61 12.61 -27.70
C GLY A 343 -36.33 12.52 -29.03
N GLU A 344 -37.65 12.71 -29.03
CA GLU A 344 -38.47 12.77 -30.23
C GLU A 344 -39.32 14.05 -30.22
N VAL A 345 -39.40 14.72 -31.38
CA VAL A 345 -40.32 15.83 -31.62
C VAL A 345 -41.48 15.27 -32.44
N LYS A 346 -42.69 15.29 -31.89
CA LYS A 346 -43.87 14.77 -32.60
C LYS A 346 -44.26 15.69 -33.75
N GLU A 347 -44.64 15.09 -34.87
CA GLU A 347 -45.16 15.81 -36.03
C GLU A 347 -46.46 16.55 -35.64
N GLY A 348 -46.48 17.87 -35.81
CA GLY A 348 -47.61 18.73 -35.45
C GLY A 348 -47.55 19.38 -34.05
N ASP A 349 -46.61 18.98 -33.17
CA ASP A 349 -46.32 19.72 -31.95
C ASP A 349 -45.44 20.96 -32.27
N PRO A 350 -45.54 22.06 -31.51
CA PRO A 350 -44.61 23.17 -31.67
C PRO A 350 -43.18 22.66 -31.44
N ALA A 351 -42.19 23.16 -32.20
CA ALA A 351 -40.77 22.76 -32.13
C ALA A 351 -40.12 22.94 -30.73
N THR A 352 -40.89 23.43 -29.77
CA THR A 352 -40.54 23.60 -28.36
C THR A 352 -40.91 22.39 -27.48
N ARG A 353 -41.68 21.42 -27.99
CA ARG A 353 -42.06 20.21 -27.25
C ARG A 353 -41.21 19.01 -27.67
N VAL A 354 -40.51 18.43 -26.70
CA VAL A 354 -39.69 17.23 -26.90
C VAL A 354 -40.15 16.16 -25.92
N THR A 355 -40.43 14.97 -26.41
CA THR A 355 -40.70 13.78 -25.60
C THR A 355 -39.42 12.97 -25.46
N TRP A 356 -38.91 12.87 -24.23
CA TRP A 356 -37.75 12.06 -23.88
C TRP A 356 -38.20 10.69 -23.37
N THR A 357 -37.81 9.62 -24.06
CA THR A 357 -37.89 8.26 -23.54
C THR A 357 -36.57 7.90 -22.88
N ILE A 358 -36.60 7.77 -21.57
CA ILE A 358 -35.48 7.44 -20.71
C ILE A 358 -35.63 5.99 -20.28
N THR A 359 -34.63 5.17 -20.58
CA THR A 359 -34.57 3.76 -20.22
C THR A 359 -33.39 3.53 -19.28
N GLY A 360 -33.59 2.72 -18.25
CA GLY A 360 -32.61 2.56 -17.18
C GLY A 360 -33.09 1.69 -16.02
N THR A 361 -32.49 1.92 -14.85
CA THR A 361 -32.90 1.38 -13.54
C THR A 361 -32.84 2.51 -12.52
N GLY A 362 -33.58 2.38 -11.41
CA GLY A 362 -33.60 3.35 -10.31
C GLY A 362 -34.15 4.73 -10.69
N LEU A 363 -35.04 4.83 -11.68
CA LEU A 363 -35.54 6.12 -12.16
C LEU A 363 -36.76 6.58 -11.34
N ALA A 364 -36.69 7.73 -10.68
CA ALA A 364 -37.80 8.27 -9.89
C ALA A 364 -38.72 9.16 -10.74
N LYS A 365 -40.05 9.00 -10.60
CA LYS A 365 -41.04 9.82 -11.32
C LYS A 365 -40.96 11.32 -10.98
N ASN A 366 -40.58 11.64 -9.75
CA ASN A 366 -40.40 13.00 -9.23
C ASN A 366 -38.93 13.45 -9.27
N ALA A 367 -38.10 12.86 -10.14
CA ALA A 367 -36.76 13.34 -10.41
C ALA A 367 -36.79 14.75 -11.05
N THR A 368 -35.68 15.48 -10.90
CA THR A 368 -35.43 16.68 -11.68
C THR A 368 -34.64 16.32 -12.93
N PHE A 369 -34.93 17.01 -14.04
CA PHE A 369 -34.29 16.77 -15.32
C PHE A 369 -33.61 18.05 -15.78
N ALA A 370 -32.40 17.91 -16.28
CA ALA A 370 -31.58 19.01 -16.77
C ALA A 370 -30.78 18.56 -17.99
N TYR A 371 -30.17 19.51 -18.67
CA TYR A 371 -29.16 19.24 -19.68
C TYR A 371 -27.89 20.04 -19.37
N LYS A 372 -26.77 19.59 -19.92
CA LYS A 372 -25.47 20.19 -19.72
C LYS A 372 -24.67 20.16 -21.01
N MET A 373 -24.01 21.28 -21.32
CA MET A 373 -23.08 21.36 -22.44
C MET A 373 -21.69 20.91 -21.97
N VAL A 374 -21.03 20.05 -22.74
CA VAL A 374 -19.64 19.64 -22.49
C VAL A 374 -18.75 20.35 -23.51
N GLY A 375 -18.18 21.48 -23.11
CA GLY A 375 -17.28 22.27 -23.95
C GLY A 375 -16.32 23.12 -23.13
N GLY A 376 -15.01 22.96 -23.34
CA GLY A 376 -13.94 23.66 -22.61
C GLY A 376 -13.46 22.96 -21.34
N ALA A 377 -12.48 23.55 -20.65
CA ALA A 377 -11.89 23.01 -19.41
C ALA A 377 -12.81 23.14 -18.17
N ALA A 378 -13.92 23.89 -18.29
CA ALA A 378 -14.86 24.14 -17.21
C ALA A 378 -16.17 23.37 -17.43
N VAL A 379 -16.63 22.71 -16.37
CA VAL A 379 -17.93 22.04 -16.29
C VAL A 379 -19.04 23.10 -16.30
N ALA A 380 -19.83 23.16 -17.38
CA ALA A 380 -20.98 24.06 -17.45
C ALA A 380 -22.03 23.70 -16.38
N PRO A 381 -22.74 24.69 -15.81
CA PRO A 381 -23.81 24.44 -14.84
C PRO A 381 -24.98 23.70 -15.50
N ASP A 382 -25.69 22.92 -14.70
CA ASP A 382 -26.89 22.19 -15.13
C ASP A 382 -28.00 23.19 -15.50
N ARG A 383 -28.60 23.02 -16.67
CA ARG A 383 -29.73 23.83 -17.14
C ARG A 383 -31.03 23.02 -17.01
N PRO A 384 -31.98 23.43 -16.16
CA PRO A 384 -33.18 22.64 -15.91
C PRO A 384 -34.05 22.54 -17.17
N LEU A 385 -34.69 21.39 -17.37
CA LEU A 385 -35.71 21.21 -18.40
C LEU A 385 -37.06 21.70 -17.85
N VAL A 386 -37.69 22.67 -18.51
CA VAL A 386 -38.93 23.31 -18.04
C VAL A 386 -40.16 22.47 -18.40
N ALA A 387 -41.10 22.38 -17.44
CA ALA A 387 -42.42 21.75 -17.55
C ALA A 387 -42.38 20.30 -18.09
N ALA A 388 -41.82 19.42 -17.26
CA ALA A 388 -41.73 17.99 -17.49
C ALA A 388 -43.01 17.27 -17.04
N ASP A 389 -43.90 16.89 -17.96
CA ASP A 389 -44.92 15.88 -17.67
C ASP A 389 -44.25 14.50 -17.70
N VAL A 390 -44.21 13.83 -16.55
CA VAL A 390 -43.55 12.54 -16.38
C VAL A 390 -44.57 11.42 -16.28
N SER A 391 -44.52 10.50 -17.24
CA SER A 391 -45.15 9.19 -17.11
C SER A 391 -44.09 8.11 -16.91
N ALA A 392 -44.44 7.07 -16.18
CA ALA A 392 -43.51 6.02 -15.80
C ALA A 392 -44.10 4.66 -16.16
N LYS A 393 -43.24 3.75 -16.61
CA LYS A 393 -43.60 2.38 -16.98
C LYS A 393 -42.55 1.43 -16.41
N ASP A 394 -42.98 0.19 -16.18
CA ASP A 394 -42.15 -0.94 -15.73
C ASP A 394 -41.48 -0.64 -14.38
N THR A 395 -42.18 -0.93 -13.29
CA THR A 395 -41.64 -0.81 -11.92
C THR A 395 -40.32 -1.57 -11.79
N ASP A 396 -39.35 -0.95 -11.13
CA ASP A 396 -38.04 -1.56 -10.97
C ASP A 396 -38.09 -2.73 -9.97
N GLN A 397 -37.18 -3.70 -10.13
CA GLN A 397 -37.16 -4.93 -9.34
C GLN A 397 -36.52 -4.77 -7.96
N ASP A 398 -36.02 -3.58 -7.62
CA ASP A 398 -35.32 -3.32 -6.35
C ASP A 398 -36.25 -3.25 -5.13
N GLY A 399 -37.55 -3.50 -5.34
CA GLY A 399 -38.59 -3.58 -4.31
C GLY A 399 -39.14 -2.22 -3.87
N ASP A 400 -38.67 -1.12 -4.44
CA ASP A 400 -39.22 0.22 -4.22
C ASP A 400 -40.26 0.55 -5.31
N PRO A 401 -41.56 0.67 -4.97
CA PRO A 401 -42.60 0.96 -5.96
C PRO A 401 -42.52 2.37 -6.56
N THR A 402 -41.61 3.22 -6.05
CA THR A 402 -41.39 4.58 -6.54
C THR A 402 -40.32 4.68 -7.64
N LEU A 403 -39.63 3.57 -7.95
CA LEU A 403 -38.58 3.49 -8.95
C LEU A 403 -39.04 2.70 -10.18
N PHE A 404 -38.60 3.16 -11.36
CA PHE A 404 -39.06 2.66 -12.66
C PHE A 404 -37.90 2.41 -13.60
N LYS A 405 -38.13 1.54 -14.60
CA LYS A 405 -37.16 1.24 -15.66
C LYS A 405 -37.31 2.15 -16.87
N VAL A 406 -38.50 2.71 -17.08
CA VAL A 406 -38.78 3.60 -18.21
C VAL A 406 -39.51 4.84 -17.71
N LEU A 407 -38.94 6.02 -18.00
CA LEU A 407 -39.61 7.30 -17.83
C LEU A 407 -39.83 7.94 -19.20
N THR A 408 -41.02 8.46 -19.42
CA THR A 408 -41.33 9.32 -20.56
C THR A 408 -41.55 10.73 -20.03
N VAL A 409 -40.67 11.65 -20.42
CA VAL A 409 -40.64 13.03 -19.94
C VAL A 409 -40.94 13.96 -21.10
N THR A 410 -42.06 14.69 -21.04
CA THR A 410 -42.40 15.68 -22.07
C THR A 410 -42.03 17.06 -21.57
N THR A 411 -41.11 17.73 -22.25
CA THR A 411 -40.58 19.05 -21.85
C THR A 411 -40.99 20.14 -22.83
N THR A 412 -41.21 21.36 -22.35
CA THR A 412 -41.38 22.56 -23.18
C THR A 412 -40.17 23.48 -23.02
N ASN A 413 -39.18 23.37 -23.91
CA ASN A 413 -37.99 24.22 -23.91
C ASN A 413 -37.80 24.85 -25.30
N THR A 414 -36.95 25.87 -25.44
CA THR A 414 -36.70 26.51 -26.74
C THR A 414 -36.00 25.55 -27.72
N PRO A 415 -36.24 25.66 -29.05
CA PRO A 415 -35.78 24.68 -30.03
C PRO A 415 -34.25 24.48 -30.02
N ASP A 416 -33.47 25.56 -29.89
CA ASP A 416 -32.00 25.50 -29.87
C ASP A 416 -31.41 24.77 -28.64
N GLU A 417 -32.16 24.74 -27.53
CA GLU A 417 -31.77 24.12 -26.26
C GLU A 417 -32.28 22.67 -26.13
N ALA A 418 -33.35 22.33 -26.87
CA ALA A 418 -34.06 21.07 -26.72
C ALA A 418 -33.97 20.14 -27.93
N THR A 419 -33.59 20.61 -29.12
CA THR A 419 -33.49 19.73 -30.28
C THR A 419 -32.44 18.65 -30.02
N PRO A 420 -32.85 17.36 -29.92
CA PRO A 420 -31.90 16.28 -30.02
C PRO A 420 -31.24 16.40 -31.40
N PRO A 421 -29.95 16.07 -31.53
CA PRO A 421 -29.35 16.00 -32.85
C PRO A 421 -30.17 15.05 -33.74
N PRO A 422 -30.28 15.32 -35.06
CA PRO A 422 -31.06 14.47 -35.96
C PRO A 422 -30.59 13.02 -35.81
N ALA A 423 -31.54 12.07 -35.83
CA ALA A 423 -31.26 10.65 -35.60
C ALA A 423 -30.09 10.17 -36.50
N GLY A 424 -28.94 9.87 -35.88
CA GLY A 424 -27.71 9.47 -36.57
C GLY A 424 -26.56 10.50 -36.54
N ALA A 425 -26.80 11.73 -36.09
CA ALA A 425 -25.78 12.77 -35.94
C ALA A 425 -25.29 12.86 -34.48
N ALA A 426 -24.56 11.86 -33.99
CA ALA A 426 -23.79 12.07 -32.77
C ALA A 426 -22.79 13.21 -33.05
N THR A 427 -23.03 14.42 -32.53
CA THR A 427 -22.10 15.53 -32.65
C THR A 427 -20.96 15.27 -31.68
N THR A 428 -20.06 14.38 -32.08
CA THR A 428 -18.76 14.25 -31.45
C THR A 428 -17.93 15.46 -31.87
N ASN A 429 -17.34 16.18 -30.91
CA ASN A 429 -16.28 17.11 -31.25
C ASN A 429 -15.07 16.34 -31.87
N THR A 430 -14.06 17.05 -32.39
CA THR A 430 -12.87 16.44 -33.03
C THR A 430 -12.11 15.44 -32.14
N ALA A 431 -12.44 15.39 -30.84
CA ALA A 431 -11.91 14.45 -29.84
C ALA A 431 -12.86 13.29 -29.49
N GLY A 432 -14.00 13.13 -30.18
CA GLY A 432 -14.94 12.04 -29.91
C GLY A 432 -15.88 12.27 -28.72
N GLN A 433 -15.92 13.46 -28.12
CA GLN A 433 -16.78 13.75 -26.96
C GLN A 433 -18.13 14.32 -27.39
N HIS A 434 -19.20 13.90 -26.70
CA HIS A 434 -20.54 14.44 -26.87
C HIS A 434 -20.61 15.88 -26.34
N ASN A 435 -21.14 16.80 -27.13
CA ASN A 435 -21.30 18.20 -26.72
C ASN A 435 -22.47 18.43 -25.73
N ARG A 436 -23.35 17.45 -25.53
CA ARG A 436 -24.55 17.55 -24.68
C ARG A 436 -24.74 16.29 -23.82
N LEU A 437 -25.13 16.50 -22.57
CA LEU A 437 -25.47 15.44 -21.61
C LEU A 437 -26.86 15.70 -21.04
N PHE A 438 -27.68 14.66 -20.99
CA PHE A 438 -28.94 14.62 -20.27
C PHE A 438 -28.64 14.30 -18.82
N VAL A 439 -29.27 15.02 -17.89
CA VAL A 439 -29.04 14.87 -16.46
C VAL A 439 -30.36 14.53 -15.79
N ILE A 440 -30.38 13.46 -15.02
CA ILE A 440 -31.48 13.13 -14.10
C ILE A 440 -30.95 13.14 -12.67
N VAL A 441 -31.71 13.77 -11.76
CA VAL A 441 -31.40 13.76 -10.33
C VAL A 441 -32.65 13.30 -9.57
N ASN A 442 -32.54 12.16 -8.90
CA ASN A 442 -33.60 11.64 -8.04
C ASN A 442 -33.78 12.53 -6.79
N PRO A 443 -34.93 12.44 -6.09
CA PRO A 443 -35.21 13.24 -4.90
C PRO A 443 -34.22 13.08 -3.74
N ASP A 444 -33.49 11.96 -3.71
CA ASP A 444 -32.45 11.68 -2.73
C ASP A 444 -31.09 12.30 -3.11
N GLY A 445 -31.03 13.07 -4.21
CA GLY A 445 -29.83 13.71 -4.73
C GLY A 445 -28.95 12.81 -5.59
N GLN A 446 -29.34 11.54 -5.81
CA GLN A 446 -28.59 10.65 -6.69
C GLN A 446 -28.75 11.06 -8.16
N ARG A 447 -27.63 11.11 -8.89
CA ARG A 447 -27.52 11.71 -10.23
C ARG A 447 -27.01 10.72 -11.26
N ALA A 448 -27.59 10.76 -12.46
CA ALA A 448 -27.05 10.10 -13.65
C ALA A 448 -26.98 11.06 -14.83
N GLU A 449 -25.96 10.87 -15.66
CA GLU A 449 -25.75 11.61 -16.89
C GLU A 449 -25.74 10.66 -18.10
N TRP A 450 -26.26 11.11 -19.24
CA TRP A 450 -26.26 10.33 -20.47
C TRP A 450 -26.02 11.20 -21.71
N PRO A 451 -25.10 10.83 -22.61
CA PRO A 451 -24.88 11.56 -23.86
C PRO A 451 -26.05 11.36 -24.83
N TYR A 452 -26.53 12.44 -25.44
CA TYR A 452 -27.61 12.38 -26.43
C TYR A 452 -27.38 13.27 -27.65
#